data_AF-A0A392TUA3-F1
#
_entry.id   AF-A0A392TUA3-F1
#
_cell.length_a   1.000
_cell.length_b   1.000
_cell.length_c   1.000
_cell.angle_alpha   90.00
_cell.angle_beta   90.00
_cell.angle_gamma   90.00
#
_symmetry.space_group_name_H-M   'P 1'
#
loop_
_entity.id
_entity.type
_entity.pdbx_description
1 polymer ?
#
loop_
_entity_poly.entity_id
_entity_poly.type
_entity_poly.pdbx_seq_one_letter_code
_entity_poly.pdbx_strand_id
1 'polypeptide(L)' 'MARECEWFRESVVKQVGDGSETFFWTDPWIGGSPLCEMFECLFDMAENKTCTVAEMSSSG' A
#
# COMPACT_ATOMS: atom_id res chain seq x y z
N MET A 1 -13.42 -30.68 -6.87
CA MET A 1 -12.21 -29.85 -6.73
C MET A 1 -12.64 -28.43 -6.39
N ALA A 2 -12.86 -28.10 -5.10
CA ALA A 2 -13.04 -26.71 -4.62
C ALA A 2 -13.18 -26.62 -3.08
N ARG A 3 -12.47 -27.47 -2.31
CA ARG A 3 -12.43 -27.34 -0.84
C ARG A 3 -11.12 -26.70 -0.34
N GLU A 4 -10.19 -26.44 -1.24
CA GLU A 4 -8.85 -25.95 -0.90
C GLU A 4 -8.75 -24.42 -0.79
N CYS A 5 -9.76 -23.66 -1.21
CA CYS A 5 -9.72 -22.19 -1.11
C CYS A 5 -10.36 -21.63 0.16
N GLU A 6 -11.21 -22.40 0.83
CA GLU A 6 -11.97 -21.95 2.00
C GLU A 6 -11.06 -21.84 3.23
N TRP A 7 -10.28 -22.88 3.53
CA TRP A 7 -9.34 -22.86 4.65
C TRP A 7 -8.29 -21.74 4.53
N PHE A 8 -7.80 -21.45 3.32
CA PHE A 8 -6.79 -20.41 3.12
C PHE A 8 -7.36 -19.00 3.35
N ARG A 9 -8.59 -18.73 2.90
CA ARG A 9 -9.24 -17.44 3.14
C ARG A 9 -9.66 -17.24 4.59
N GLU A 10 -10.07 -18.32 5.27
CA GLU A 10 -10.47 -18.26 6.68
C GLU A 10 -9.27 -18.29 7.65
N SER A 11 -8.14 -18.87 7.25
CA SER A 11 -6.98 -19.09 8.14
C SER A 11 -5.81 -18.13 7.89
N VAL A 12 -5.82 -17.33 6.82
CA VAL A 12 -4.73 -16.39 6.52
C VAL A 12 -5.21 -14.95 6.71
N VAL A 13 -4.62 -14.27 7.69
CA VAL A 13 -4.78 -12.83 7.88
C VAL A 13 -3.60 -12.13 7.20
N LYS A 14 -3.89 -11.15 6.35
CA LYS A 14 -2.85 -10.26 5.83
C LYS A 14 -2.40 -9.34 6.96
N GLN A 15 -1.15 -9.50 7.39
CA GLN A 15 -0.52 -8.53 8.29
C GLN A 15 -0.07 -7.32 7.48
N VAL A 16 -0.52 -6.15 7.90
CA VAL A 16 -0.09 -4.85 7.37
C VAL A 16 0.75 -4.22 8.47
N GLY A 17 1.98 -3.81 8.14
CA GLY A 17 2.87 -3.12 9.09
C GLY A 17 2.39 -1.70 9.39
N ASP A 18 3.22 -0.93 10.10
CA ASP A 18 2.96 0.49 10.40
C ASP A 18 3.22 1.44 9.22
N GLY A 19 3.66 0.89 8.09
CA GLY A 19 3.95 1.65 6.88
C GLY A 19 5.29 2.37 6.89
N SER A 20 6.18 2.09 7.86
CA SER A 20 7.54 2.66 7.92
C SER A 20 8.48 2.10 6.85
N GLU A 21 8.17 0.92 6.29
CA GLU A 21 8.95 0.27 5.23
C GLU A 21 8.25 0.32 3.86
N THR A 22 7.20 1.14 3.72
CA THR A 22 6.41 1.23 2.47
C THR A 22 6.33 2.66 2.02
N PHE A 23 6.82 2.95 0.82
CA PHE A 23 6.72 4.28 0.21
C PHE A 23 5.29 4.58 -0.21
N PHE A 24 4.81 5.77 0.14
CA PHE A 24 3.43 6.17 -0.13
C PHE A 24 3.10 6.16 -1.62
N TRP A 25 3.98 6.72 -2.46
CA TRP A 25 3.69 6.93 -3.87
C TRP A 25 4.08 5.75 -4.76
N THR A 26 5.24 5.14 -4.50
CA THR A 26 5.87 4.21 -5.43
C THR A 26 5.62 2.74 -5.11
N ASP A 27 5.29 2.42 -3.85
CA ASP A 27 5.04 1.03 -3.47
C ASP A 27 3.54 0.71 -3.57
N PRO A 28 3.18 -0.50 -3.99
CA PRO A 28 1.81 -0.99 -3.87
C PRO A 28 1.48 -1.30 -2.41
N TRP A 29 0.47 -0.66 -1.82
CA TRP A 29 0.13 -0.88 -0.41
C TRP A 29 -0.56 -2.23 -0.18
N ILE A 30 -1.73 -2.42 -0.79
CA ILE A 30 -2.51 -3.67 -0.69
C ILE A 30 -3.04 -4.02 -2.07
N GLY A 31 -2.19 -4.67 -2.87
CA GLY A 31 -2.53 -5.05 -4.23
C GLY A 31 -2.73 -3.84 -5.15
N GLY A 32 -2.88 -4.09 -6.45
CA GLY A 32 -3.02 -3.02 -7.44
C GLY A 32 -1.70 -2.33 -7.81
N SER A 33 -1.81 -1.22 -8.55
CA SER A 33 -0.70 -0.38 -9.00
C SER A 33 -0.32 0.68 -7.96
N PRO A 34 0.94 1.17 -7.96
CA PRO A 34 1.38 2.33 -7.18
C PRO A 34 0.53 3.58 -7.39
N LEU A 35 0.45 4.44 -6.36
CA LEU A 35 -0.32 5.69 -6.44
C LEU A 35 0.26 6.68 -7.45
N CYS A 36 1.58 6.66 -7.69
CA CYS A 36 2.19 7.52 -8.71
C CYS A 36 1.70 7.20 -10.12
N GLU A 37 1.31 5.95 -10.40
CA GLU A 37 0.75 5.54 -11.70
C GLU A 37 -0.75 5.88 -11.79
N MET A 38 -1.48 5.75 -10.68
CA MET A 38 -2.92 6.03 -10.66
C MET A 38 -3.23 7.53 -10.64
N PHE A 39 -2.35 8.34 -10.05
CA PHE A 39 -2.57 9.75 -9.78
C PHE A 39 -1.36 10.61 -10.20
N GLU A 40 -0.89 10.45 -11.44
CA GLU A 40 0.29 11.12 -11.99
C GLU A 40 0.32 12.63 -11.73
N CYS A 41 -0.77 13.34 -12.03
CA CYS A 41 -0.85 14.80 -11.79
C CYS A 41 -0.66 15.16 -10.30
N LEU A 42 -1.18 14.33 -9.39
CA LEU A 42 -1.05 14.58 -7.96
C LEU A 42 0.38 14.27 -7.49
N PHE A 43 0.96 13.19 -8.02
CA PHE A 43 2.35 12.84 -7.76
C PHE A 43 3.31 13.94 -8.23
N ASP A 44 3.10 14.52 -9.41
CA ASP A 44 3.94 15.60 -9.93
C ASP A 44 3.99 16.82 -8.98
N MET A 45 2.85 17.15 -8.38
CA MET A 45 2.70 18.26 -7.42
C MET A 45 3.17 17.91 -6.01
N ALA A 46 3.35 16.63 -5.67
CA ALA A 46 3.74 16.22 -4.32
C ALA A 46 5.19 16.63 -4.02
N GLU A 47 5.41 17.23 -2.85
CA GLU A 47 6.77 17.51 -2.34
C GLU A 47 7.38 16.27 -1.66
N ASN A 48 6.55 15.39 -1.13
CA ASN A 48 6.92 14.21 -0.34
C ASN A 48 6.95 12.91 -1.18
N LYS A 49 7.53 12.97 -2.39
CA LYS A 49 7.51 11.86 -3.37
C LYS A 49 8.10 10.54 -2.86
N THR A 50 9.02 10.61 -1.90
CA THR A 50 9.72 9.45 -1.34
C THR A 50 9.43 9.25 0.14
N CYS A 51 8.36 9.83 0.68
CA CYS A 51 7.99 9.56 2.07
C CYS A 51 7.31 8.20 2.20
N THR A 52 7.50 7.59 3.36
CA THR A 52 6.82 6.38 3.78
C THR A 52 5.37 6.67 4.17
N VAL A 53 4.54 5.63 4.22
CA VAL A 53 3.14 5.74 4.68
C VAL A 53 3.09 6.24 6.13
N ALA A 54 4.01 5.80 6.99
CA ALA A 54 4.10 6.25 8.38
C ALA A 54 4.41 7.76 8.49
N GLU A 55 5.35 8.26 7.69
CA GLU A 55 5.70 9.68 7.66
C GLU A 55 4.53 10.54 7.17
N MET A 56 3.83 10.10 6.13
CA MET A 56 2.67 10.86 5.62
C MET A 56 1.50 10.86 6.60
N SER A 57 1.24 9.73 7.27
CA SER A 57 0.19 9.62 8.29
C SER A 57 0.46 10.48 9.52
N SER A 58 1.73 10.75 9.84
CA SER A 58 2.12 11.54 11.02
C SER A 58 2.08 13.05 10.75
N SER A 59 1.93 13.46 9.49
CA SER A 59 1.97 14.86 9.06
C SER A 59 0.59 15.53 8.99
N GLY A 60 -0.47 14.88 9.47
CA GLY A 60 -1.88 15.31 9.41
C GLY A 60 -2.48 15.65 10.77
#